data_AF-A0A3D4YQY0-F1
#
_entry.id   AF-A0A3D4YQY0-F1
#
_cell.length_a   1.000
_cell.length_b   1.000
_cell.length_c   1.000
_cell.angle_alpha   90.00
_cell.angle_beta   90.00
_cell.angle_gamma   90.00
#
_symmetry.space_group_name_H-M   'P 1'
#
loop_
_entity.id
_entity.type
_entity.pdbx_description
1 polymer ?
#
loop_
_entity_poly.entity_id
_entity_poly.type
_entity_poly.pdbx_seq_one_letter_code
_entity_poly.pdbx_strand_id
1 'polypeptide(L)'
;MPQRGLAARLGWLLRDYAKRVWDNSGEDNVFFLAGGIAFNILLAAVPFFLLLATALVYLLNQSPDTTSAEVLTIVDKFLPPHPPGDSGPAAGILDEVIKRRGSLGVYSAIGFVWFSTRLFGSLRTVLAAIFDIDTDRGIIAGKIFDIEMTLVSSLLL
;
A
#
# COMPACT_ATOMS: atom_id res chain seq x y z
N MET A 1 -19.89 5.23 -47.56
CA MET A 1 -18.88 5.43 -46.49
C MET A 1 -17.53 4.98 -47.02
N PRO A 2 -16.52 5.87 -47.18
CA PRO A 2 -15.24 5.47 -47.77
C PRO A 2 -14.54 4.45 -46.87
N GLN A 3 -14.14 3.31 -47.43
CA GLN A 3 -13.44 2.25 -46.71
C GLN A 3 -12.02 2.72 -46.38
N ARG A 4 -11.85 3.39 -45.22
CA ARG A 4 -10.53 3.60 -44.62
C ARG A 4 -9.84 2.23 -44.47
N GLY A 5 -8.59 2.12 -44.93
CA GLY A 5 -7.78 0.91 -44.73
C GLY A 5 -7.68 0.54 -43.24
N LEU A 6 -7.49 -0.74 -42.93
CA LEU A 6 -7.49 -1.27 -41.55
C LEU A 6 -6.63 -0.44 -40.58
N ALA A 7 -5.43 -0.02 -41.00
CA ALA A 7 -4.54 0.83 -40.22
C ALA A 7 -5.13 2.22 -39.91
N ALA A 8 -5.82 2.84 -40.88
CA ALA A 8 -6.46 4.14 -40.69
C ALA A 8 -7.72 4.05 -39.80
N ARG A 9 -8.40 2.89 -39.78
CA ARG A 9 -9.50 2.62 -38.83
C ARG A 9 -8.96 2.44 -37.41
N LEU A 10 -7.91 1.64 -37.24
CA LEU A 10 -7.24 1.42 -35.95
C LEU A 10 -6.70 2.73 -35.37
N GLY A 11 -5.98 3.53 -36.17
CA GLY A 11 -5.46 4.83 -35.72
C GLY A 11 -6.56 5.81 -35.31
N TRP A 12 -7.68 5.82 -36.04
CA TRP A 12 -8.82 6.67 -35.66
C TRP A 12 -9.49 6.18 -34.38
N LEU A 13 -9.69 4.87 -34.20
CA LEU A 13 -10.26 4.29 -32.98
C LEU A 13 -9.38 4.56 -31.75
N LEU A 14 -8.06 4.36 -31.87
CA LEU A 14 -7.13 4.63 -30.77
C LEU A 14 -7.13 6.10 -30.39
N ARG A 15 -7.11 7.00 -31.37
CA ARG A 15 -7.18 8.45 -31.13
C ARG A 15 -8.51 8.85 -30.48
N ASP A 16 -9.62 8.32 -30.98
CA ASP A 16 -10.95 8.62 -30.47
C ASP A 16 -11.11 8.11 -29.04
N TYR A 17 -10.66 6.89 -28.75
CA TYR A 17 -10.63 6.33 -27.41
C TYR A 17 -9.74 7.16 -26.47
N ALA A 18 -8.50 7.47 -26.88
CA ALA A 18 -7.59 8.27 -26.07
C ALA A 18 -8.15 9.67 -25.77
N LYS A 19 -8.83 10.29 -26.75
CA LYS A 19 -9.48 11.59 -26.55
C LYS A 19 -10.62 11.50 -25.54
N ARG A 20 -11.51 10.50 -25.67
CA ARG A 20 -12.60 10.29 -24.70
C ARG A 20 -12.07 10.03 -23.30
N VAL A 21 -11.02 9.21 -23.16
CA VAL A 21 -10.38 8.97 -21.86
C VAL A 21 -9.82 10.27 -21.29
N TRP A 22 -9.17 11.10 -22.10
CA TRP A 22 -8.62 12.37 -21.63
C TRP A 22 -9.70 13.36 -21.19
N ASP A 23 -10.74 13.52 -22.01
CA ASP A 23 -11.86 14.44 -21.73
C ASP A 23 -12.59 13.99 -20.44
N ASN A 24 -12.97 12.70 -20.34
CA ASN A 24 -13.60 12.14 -19.15
C ASN A 24 -12.69 12.22 -17.90
N SER A 25 -11.38 11.97 -18.05
CA SER A 25 -10.45 12.03 -16.90
C SER A 25 -10.37 13.44 -16.30
N GLY A 26 -10.54 14.47 -17.14
CA GLY A 26 -10.61 15.86 -16.73
C GLY A 26 -11.91 16.19 -16.01
N GLU A 27 -13.05 15.75 -16.54
CA GLU A 27 -14.38 15.94 -15.92
C GLU A 27 -14.47 15.28 -14.53
N ASP A 28 -13.95 14.05 -14.40
CA ASP A 28 -14.04 13.27 -13.16
C ASP A 28 -12.95 13.59 -12.13
N ASN A 29 -12.10 14.59 -12.39
CA ASN A 29 -10.95 14.94 -11.54
C ASN A 29 -10.10 13.70 -11.14
N VAL A 30 -9.83 12.79 -12.09
CA VAL A 30 -9.25 11.47 -11.81
C VAL A 30 -7.92 11.57 -11.07
N PHE A 31 -7.11 12.61 -11.31
CA PHE A 31 -5.85 12.81 -10.57
C PHE A 31 -6.06 13.08 -9.08
N PHE A 32 -7.13 13.78 -8.70
CA PHE A 32 -7.48 14.01 -7.30
C PHE A 32 -7.93 12.71 -6.63
N LEU A 33 -8.79 11.93 -7.30
CA LEU A 33 -9.25 10.62 -6.82
C LEU A 33 -8.08 9.64 -6.67
N ALA A 34 -7.21 9.56 -7.69
CA ALA A 34 -6.00 8.75 -7.67
C ALA A 34 -5.03 9.20 -6.58
N GLY A 35 -4.88 10.51 -6.35
CA GLY A 35 -4.11 11.06 -5.24
C GLY A 35 -4.63 10.61 -3.87
N GLY A 36 -5.96 10.56 -3.71
CA GLY A 36 -6.61 10.01 -2.51
C GLY A 36 -6.26 8.54 -2.27
N ILE A 37 -6.29 7.70 -3.31
CA ILE A 37 -5.89 6.30 -3.21
C ILE A 37 -4.40 6.18 -2.89
N ALA A 38 -3.54 6.88 -3.63
CA ALA A 38 -2.09 6.85 -3.45
C ALA A 38 -1.68 7.24 -2.02
N PHE A 39 -2.34 8.26 -1.46
CA PHE A 39 -2.15 8.64 -0.06
C PHE A 39 -2.55 7.52 0.92
N ASN A 40 -3.69 6.86 0.70
CA ASN A 40 -4.08 5.72 1.53
C ASN A 40 -3.12 4.53 1.40
N ILE A 41 -2.55 4.29 0.22
CA ILE A 41 -1.48 3.28 0.02
C ILE A 41 -0.26 3.62 0.88
N LEU A 42 0.21 4.88 0.84
CA LEU A 42 1.35 5.32 1.65
C LEU A 42 1.08 5.15 3.15
N LEU A 43 -0.12 5.49 3.61
CA LEU A 43 -0.50 5.31 5.01
C LEU A 43 -0.56 3.84 5.43
N ALA A 44 -1.03 2.94 4.55
CA ALA A 44 -1.07 1.51 4.82
C ALA A 44 0.31 0.85 4.74
N ALA A 45 1.23 1.40 3.93
CA ALA A 45 2.59 0.88 3.78
C ALA A 45 3.39 0.95 5.08
N VAL A 46 3.23 2.01 5.88
CA VAL A 46 3.98 2.19 7.14
C VAL A 46 3.76 1.02 8.12
N PRO A 47 2.54 0.72 8.59
CA PRO A 47 2.31 -0.40 9.48
C PRO A 47 2.58 -1.76 8.82
N PHE A 48 2.41 -1.88 7.49
CA PHE A 48 2.78 -3.09 6.76
C PHE A 48 4.27 -3.40 6.86
N PHE A 49 5.15 -2.42 6.60
CA PHE A 49 6.59 -2.63 6.68
C PHE A 49 7.07 -2.90 8.11
N LEU A 50 6.45 -2.25 9.11
CA LEU A 50 6.74 -2.55 10.51
C LEU A 50 6.32 -3.99 10.87
N LEU A 51 5.13 -4.41 10.44
CA LEU A 51 4.66 -5.78 10.63
C LEU A 51 5.61 -6.78 9.94
N LEU A 52 6.00 -6.52 8.69
CA LEU A 52 6.96 -7.34 7.95
C LEU A 52 8.30 -7.44 8.68
N ALA A 53 8.84 -6.32 9.17
CA ALA A 53 10.07 -6.31 9.95
C ALA A 53 9.95 -7.15 11.23
N THR A 54 8.83 -7.01 11.97
CA THR A 54 8.59 -7.81 13.18
C THR A 54 8.43 -9.30 12.87
N ALA A 55 7.78 -9.65 11.74
CA ALA A 55 7.62 -11.02 11.29
C ALA A 55 8.97 -11.65 10.89
N LEU A 56 9.82 -10.90 10.18
CA LEU A 56 11.18 -11.35 9.83
C LEU A 56 12.04 -11.61 11.08
N VAL A 57 11.99 -10.71 12.07
CA VAL A 57 12.69 -10.91 13.35
C VAL A 57 12.19 -12.18 14.06
N TYR A 58 10.89 -12.46 14.00
CA TYR A 58 10.31 -13.66 14.62
C TYR A 58 10.65 -14.95 13.84
N LEU A 59 10.71 -14.90 12.51
CA LEU A 59 11.06 -16.03 11.64
C LEU A 59 12.55 -16.39 11.71
N LEU A 60 13.43 -15.39 11.85
CA LEU A 60 14.89 -15.55 11.91
C LEU A 60 15.41 -15.95 13.29
N ASN A 61 14.53 -16.26 14.25
CA ASN A 61 14.79 -16.41 15.68
C ASN A 61 15.69 -17.62 16.04
N GLN A 62 16.98 -17.53 15.71
CA GLN A 62 18.08 -18.28 16.31
C GLN A 62 18.56 -17.52 17.56
N SER A 63 17.89 -17.79 18.68
CA SER A 63 18.23 -17.38 20.06
C SER A 63 18.28 -15.85 20.35
N PRO A 64 17.70 -15.42 21.48
CA PRO A 64 17.47 -14.00 21.81
C PRO A 64 18.73 -13.14 22.02
N ASP A 65 19.90 -13.75 22.23
CA ASP A 65 21.14 -13.03 22.55
C ASP A 65 22.11 -12.88 21.35
N THR A 66 22.05 -13.76 20.35
CA THR A 66 22.90 -13.74 19.14
C THR A 66 22.30 -12.96 17.98
N THR A 67 20.97 -12.94 17.87
CA THR A 67 20.25 -12.35 16.72
C THR A 67 20.39 -10.82 16.66
N SER A 68 20.51 -10.14 17.80
CA SER A 68 20.55 -8.68 17.87
C SER A 68 21.76 -8.10 17.11
N ALA A 69 22.96 -8.66 17.30
CA ALA A 69 24.16 -8.12 16.68
C ALA A 69 24.22 -8.38 15.16
N GLU A 70 23.79 -9.58 14.70
CA GLU A 70 23.76 -9.94 13.28
C GLU A 70 22.67 -9.19 12.52
N VAL A 71 21.47 -9.04 13.08
CA VAL A 71 20.40 -8.24 12.48
C VAL A 71 20.82 -6.78 12.38
N LEU A 72 21.48 -6.23 13.42
CA LEU A 72 22.04 -4.87 13.37
C LEU A 72 23.09 -4.75 12.26
N THR A 73 23.98 -5.73 12.06
CA THR A 73 24.99 -5.66 10.98
C THR A 73 24.38 -5.82 9.59
N ILE A 74 23.32 -6.61 9.43
CA ILE A 74 22.61 -6.75 8.16
C ILE A 74 21.87 -5.45 7.84
N VAL A 75 21.15 -4.88 8.80
CA VAL A 75 20.41 -3.64 8.58
C VAL A 75 21.37 -2.47 8.36
N ASP A 76 22.49 -2.39 9.09
CA ASP A 76 23.52 -1.36 8.90
C ASP A 76 24.08 -1.35 7.47
N LYS A 77 24.16 -2.50 6.79
CA LYS A 77 24.55 -2.58 5.36
C LYS A 77 23.52 -1.97 4.40
N PHE A 78 22.26 -1.86 4.81
CA PHE A 78 21.19 -1.23 4.03
C PHE A 78 20.96 0.23 4.41
N LEU A 79 21.64 0.72 5.45
CA LEU A 79 21.58 2.11 5.89
C LEU A 79 22.65 2.95 5.16
N PRO A 80 22.42 4.26 4.97
CA PRO A 80 23.45 5.18 4.49
C PRO A 80 24.71 5.12 5.37
N PRO A 81 25.92 5.38 4.86
CA PRO A 81 27.12 5.44 5.69
C PRO A 81 27.00 6.53 6.77
N HIS A 82 27.26 6.17 8.03
CA HIS A 82 27.27 7.10 9.17
C HIS A 82 28.69 7.21 9.77
N PRO A 83 29.01 8.28 10.50
CA PRO A 83 30.30 8.43 11.18
C PRO A 83 30.57 7.29 12.17
N PRO A 84 31.82 6.80 12.29
CA PRO A 84 32.16 5.75 13.24
C PRO A 84 31.88 6.20 14.68
N GLY A 85 31.02 5.45 15.37
CA GLY A 85 30.55 5.76 16.73
C GLY A 85 29.15 6.41 16.79
N ASP A 86 28.57 6.77 15.66
CA ASP A 86 27.18 7.23 15.54
C ASP A 86 26.40 6.21 14.71
N SER A 87 25.52 5.46 15.37
CA SER A 87 24.69 4.43 14.74
C SER A 87 23.68 5.03 13.74
N GLY A 88 23.58 6.35 13.65
CA GLY A 88 22.61 7.05 12.82
C GLY A 88 21.18 6.94 13.37
N PRO A 89 20.27 7.81 12.90
CA PRO A 89 18.89 7.84 13.39
C PRO A 89 18.14 6.51 13.14
N ALA A 90 18.53 5.77 12.11
CA ALA A 90 17.90 4.50 11.76
C ALA A 90 18.27 3.34 12.70
N ALA A 91 19.48 3.30 13.26
CA ALA A 91 19.82 2.27 14.24
C ALA A 91 19.10 2.49 15.58
N GLY A 92 18.82 3.75 15.95
CA GLY A 92 17.99 4.04 17.13
C GLY A 92 16.55 3.52 16.97
N ILE A 93 15.98 3.68 15.77
CA ILE A 93 14.67 3.10 15.44
C ILE A 93 14.73 1.57 15.51
N LEU A 94 15.80 0.97 14.98
CA LEU A 94 15.97 -0.48 14.98
C LEU A 94 16.16 -1.07 16.40
N ASP A 95 16.95 -0.43 17.26
CA ASP A 95 17.12 -0.84 18.66
C ASP A 95 15.78 -0.78 19.42
N GLU A 96 14.99 0.28 19.19
CA GLU A 96 13.64 0.41 19.75
C GLU A 96 12.70 -0.66 19.19
N VAL A 97 12.83 -1.01 17.90
CA VAL A 97 12.09 -2.10 17.25
C VAL A 97 12.41 -3.46 17.85
N ILE A 98 13.69 -3.75 18.10
CA ILE A 98 14.14 -5.02 18.70
C ILE A 98 13.70 -5.11 20.17
N LYS A 99 13.87 -4.03 20.95
CA LYS A 99 13.45 -3.96 22.36
C LYS A 99 11.94 -4.10 22.53
N ARG A 100 11.15 -3.51 21.63
CA ARG A 100 9.67 -3.51 21.70
C ARG A 100 9.00 -4.42 20.69
N ARG A 101 9.71 -5.41 20.13
CA ARG A 101 9.22 -6.29 19.05
C ARG A 101 7.82 -6.85 19.26
N GLY A 102 7.46 -7.22 20.50
CA GLY A 102 6.14 -7.74 20.85
C GLY A 102 5.02 -6.70 20.73
N SER A 103 5.17 -5.55 21.39
CA SER A 103 4.15 -4.49 21.35
C SER A 103 4.09 -3.82 19.97
N LEU A 104 5.24 -3.60 19.33
CA LEU A 104 5.29 -3.06 17.97
C LEU A 104 4.64 -3.97 16.95
N GLY A 105 4.82 -5.29 17.04
CA GLY A 105 4.12 -6.24 16.17
C GLY A 105 2.60 -6.12 16.30
N VAL A 106 2.08 -6.06 17.54
CA VAL A 106 0.64 -5.93 17.80
C VAL A 106 0.08 -4.60 17.30
N TYR A 107 0.75 -3.48 17.60
CA TYR A 107 0.30 -2.16 17.12
C TYR A 107 0.40 -2.04 15.60
N SER A 108 1.43 -2.64 14.99
CA SER A 108 1.56 -2.68 13.53
C SER A 108 0.47 -3.53 12.89
N ALA A 109 0.07 -4.64 13.51
CA ALA A 109 -1.05 -5.46 13.04
C ALA A 109 -2.38 -4.72 13.09
N ILE A 110 -2.69 -4.09 14.23
CA ILE A 110 -3.92 -3.31 14.39
C ILE A 110 -3.93 -2.14 13.40
N GLY A 111 -2.82 -1.41 13.31
CA GLY A 111 -2.65 -0.31 12.36
C GLY A 111 -2.81 -0.77 10.92
N PHE A 112 -2.18 -1.88 10.55
CA PHE A 112 -2.25 -2.43 9.19
C PHE A 112 -3.69 -2.77 8.80
N VAL A 113 -4.43 -3.48 9.66
CA VAL A 113 -5.85 -3.78 9.43
C VAL A 113 -6.65 -2.48 9.28
N TRP A 114 -6.46 -1.52 10.18
CA TRP A 114 -7.17 -0.24 10.13
C TRP A 114 -6.93 0.52 8.81
N PHE A 115 -5.66 0.72 8.42
CA PHE A 115 -5.31 1.46 7.22
C PHE A 115 -5.63 0.69 5.94
N SER A 116 -5.54 -0.64 5.95
CA SER A 116 -5.95 -1.50 4.82
C SER A 116 -7.45 -1.35 4.54
N THR A 117 -8.29 -1.38 5.58
CA THR A 117 -9.74 -1.16 5.39
C THR A 117 -10.06 0.22 4.81
N ARG A 118 -9.30 1.25 5.21
CA ARG A 118 -9.45 2.60 4.67
C ARG A 118 -9.02 2.67 3.20
N LEU A 119 -7.94 1.97 2.83
CA LEU A 119 -7.48 1.87 1.44
C LEU A 119 -8.55 1.21 0.56
N PHE A 120 -9.05 0.03 0.92
CA PHE A 120 -10.09 -0.66 0.15
C PHE A 120 -11.37 0.16 0.06
N GLY A 121 -11.79 0.80 1.15
CA GLY A 121 -12.95 1.70 1.12
C GLY A 121 -12.77 2.91 0.20
N SER A 122 -11.55 3.48 0.14
CA SER A 122 -11.23 4.56 -0.79
C SER A 122 -11.26 4.08 -2.24
N LEU A 123 -10.69 2.91 -2.53
CA LEU A 123 -10.69 2.31 -3.86
C LEU A 123 -12.11 2.05 -4.33
N ARG A 124 -12.96 1.46 -3.48
CA ARG A 124 -14.39 1.23 -3.78
C ARG A 124 -15.10 2.54 -4.10
N THR A 125 -14.87 3.59 -3.32
CA THR A 125 -15.51 4.90 -3.52
C THR A 125 -15.07 5.55 -4.83
N VAL A 126 -13.78 5.50 -5.15
CA VAL A 126 -13.25 6.06 -6.40
C VAL A 126 -13.74 5.26 -7.62
N LEU A 127 -13.73 3.93 -7.56
CA LEU A 127 -14.23 3.10 -8.65
C LEU A 127 -15.73 3.30 -8.87
N ALA A 128 -16.52 3.40 -7.80
CA ALA A 128 -17.94 3.72 -7.90
C ALA A 128 -18.17 5.09 -8.57
N ALA A 129 -17.36 6.10 -8.22
CA ALA A 129 -17.43 7.41 -8.85
C ALA A 129 -17.07 7.38 -10.34
N ILE A 130 -16.02 6.64 -10.73
CA ILE A 130 -15.59 6.52 -12.14
C ILE A 130 -16.60 5.72 -12.98
N PHE A 131 -17.23 4.71 -12.40
CA PHE A 131 -18.18 3.84 -13.11
C PHE A 131 -19.64 4.30 -12.99
N ASP A 132 -19.89 5.46 -12.37
CA ASP A 132 -21.24 6.00 -12.11
C ASP A 132 -22.17 4.94 -11.49
N ILE A 133 -21.62 4.17 -10.54
CA ILE A 133 -22.37 3.10 -9.85
C ILE A 133 -23.07 3.73 -8.64
N ASP A 134 -24.40 3.78 -8.70
CA ASP A 134 -25.26 4.05 -7.55
C ASP A 134 -24.96 3.02 -6.45
N THR A 135 -24.14 3.42 -5.49
CA THR A 135 -23.67 2.52 -4.44
C THR A 135 -24.74 2.42 -3.35
N ASP A 136 -25.68 1.51 -3.50
CA ASP A 136 -26.76 1.20 -2.55
C ASP A 136 -26.30 0.36 -1.34
N ARG A 137 -25.00 0.40 -1.01
CA ARG A 137 -24.45 -0.27 0.18
C ARG A 137 -24.04 0.77 1.19
N GLY A 138 -24.84 0.88 2.26
CA GLY A 138 -24.58 1.80 3.36
C GLY A 138 -23.13 1.71 3.87
N ILE A 139 -22.62 2.83 4.41
CA ILE A 139 -21.22 3.01 4.86
C ILE A 139 -20.68 1.82 5.68
N ILE A 140 -21.54 1.21 6.51
CA ILE A 140 -21.20 0.08 7.37
C ILE A 140 -20.96 -1.21 6.57
N ALA A 141 -21.83 -1.53 5.60
CA ALA A 141 -21.71 -2.72 4.77
C ALA A 141 -20.47 -2.67 3.87
N GLY A 142 -20.13 -1.49 3.36
CA GLY A 142 -18.86 -1.27 2.65
C GLY A 142 -17.65 -1.56 3.54
N LYS A 143 -17.67 -1.07 4.79
CA LYS A 143 -16.55 -1.25 5.72
C LYS A 143 -16.34 -2.71 6.16
N ILE A 144 -17.42 -3.50 6.27
CA ILE A 144 -17.35 -4.94 6.55
C ILE A 144 -16.73 -5.68 5.36
N PHE A 145 -17.17 -5.39 4.15
CA PHE A 145 -16.57 -5.96 2.94
C PHE A 145 -15.08 -5.63 2.82
N ASP A 146 -14.69 -4.40 3.16
CA ASP A 146 -13.29 -3.98 3.17
C ASP A 146 -12.46 -4.78 4.20
N ILE A 147 -13.02 -5.09 5.37
CA ILE A 147 -12.38 -5.97 6.39
C ILE A 147 -12.23 -7.41 5.86
N GLU A 148 -13.29 -7.96 5.25
CA GLU A 148 -13.27 -9.31 4.69
C GLU A 148 -12.21 -9.44 3.59
N MET A 149 -12.11 -8.45 2.69
CA MET A 149 -11.11 -8.43 1.63
C MET A 149 -9.68 -8.33 2.17
N THR A 150 -9.43 -7.52 3.20
CA THR A 150 -8.13 -7.46 3.88
C THR A 150 -7.76 -8.84 4.43
N LEU A 151 -8.67 -9.52 5.13
CA LEU A 151 -8.41 -10.84 5.71
C LEU A 151 -8.14 -11.90 4.65
N VAL A 152 -8.94 -11.94 3.59
CA VAL A 152 -8.77 -12.90 2.48
C VAL A 152 -7.44 -12.67 1.76
N SER A 153 -7.09 -11.42 1.46
CA SER A 153 -5.83 -11.10 0.80
C SER A 153 -4.62 -11.43 1.66
N SER A 154 -4.69 -11.24 2.98
CA SER A 154 -3.60 -11.62 3.89
C SER A 154 -3.47 -13.13 4.08
N LEU A 155 -4.56 -13.90 3.95
CA LEU A 155 -4.53 -15.36 4.04
C LEU A 155 -3.99 -16.04 2.76
N LEU A 156 -4.15 -15.38 1.61
CA LEU A 156 -3.71 -15.88 0.30
C LEU A 156 -2.23 -15.59 -0.02
N LEU A 157 -1.57 -14.75 0.78
CA LEU A 157 -0.13 -14.43 0.70
C LEU A 157 0.69 -15.37 1.58
#